data_AF-A0A9E8KRP5-F1
#
_entry.id   AF-A0A9E8KRP5-F1
#
_cell.length_a   1.000
_cell.length_b   1.000
_cell.length_c   1.000
_cell.angle_alpha   90.00
_cell.angle_beta   90.00
_cell.angle_gamma   90.00
#
_symmetry.space_group_name_H-M   'P 1'
#
loop_
_entity.id
_entity.type
_entity.pdbx_description
1 polymer ?
#
loop_
_entity_poly.entity_id
_entity_poly.type
_entity_poly.pdbx_seq_one_letter_code
_entity_poly.pdbx_strand_id
1 'polypeptide(L)'
;MKLITIFFYSILIGCSSATSTEEFKFLGVTTFSSKSWKDGGEELRALMIYDFLNNNHPYNTMTAEFVEDNLGNSEVYTVSDHIIAYAVKQGRDRYLISFIPETAHLTSEIKDVVIDKYPTL
;
A
#
# COMPACT_ATOMS: atom_id res chain seq x y z
N MET A 1 8.89 46.21 34.34
CA MET A 1 8.34 45.63 33.10
C MET A 1 9.49 45.07 32.28
N LYS A 2 9.66 43.75 32.20
CA LYS A 2 10.62 43.08 31.31
C LYS A 2 9.87 41.93 30.65
N LEU A 3 9.57 42.09 29.35
CA LEU A 3 9.04 41.03 28.49
C LEU A 3 10.10 39.91 28.41
N ILE A 4 9.73 38.70 28.80
CA ILE A 4 10.49 37.49 28.49
C ILE A 4 9.76 36.82 27.34
N THR A 5 10.31 36.94 26.14
CA THR A 5 9.81 36.29 24.93
C THR A 5 10.09 34.80 25.04
N ILE A 6 9.03 34.01 25.20
CA ILE A 6 9.08 32.55 25.20
C ILE A 6 9.31 32.09 23.76
N PHE A 7 10.50 31.59 23.46
CA PHE A 7 10.81 30.97 22.18
C PHE A 7 10.33 29.50 22.25
N PHE A 8 9.06 29.28 21.92
CA PHE A 8 8.48 27.95 21.76
C PHE A 8 9.05 27.37 20.44
N TYR A 9 10.20 26.71 20.52
CA TYR A 9 10.68 25.85 19.43
C TYR A 9 9.76 24.64 19.37
N SER A 10 8.67 24.78 18.62
CA SER A 10 7.85 23.66 18.15
C SER A 10 8.69 22.85 17.17
N ILE A 11 9.47 21.91 17.70
CA ILE A 11 10.06 20.84 16.90
C ILE A 11 8.89 19.94 16.50
N LEU A 12 8.23 20.30 15.39
CA LEU A 12 7.36 19.39 14.65
C LEU A 12 8.27 18.30 14.08
N ILE A 13 8.56 17.29 14.90
CA ILE A 13 9.02 16.00 14.41
C ILE A 13 7.83 15.48 13.62
N GLY A 14 7.86 15.66 12.30
CA GLY A 14 6.99 14.97 11.37
C GLY A 14 7.23 13.49 11.56
N CYS A 15 6.41 12.85 12.40
CA CYS A 15 6.36 11.42 12.56
C CYS A 15 5.70 10.88 11.29
N SER A 16 6.49 10.72 10.23
CA SER A 16 6.16 9.83 9.11
C SER A 16 6.08 8.44 9.72
N SER A 17 4.89 8.03 10.15
CA SER A 17 4.65 6.63 10.46
C SER A 17 4.62 5.92 9.11
N ALA A 18 5.75 5.34 8.70
CA ALA A 18 5.73 4.31 7.69
C ALA A 18 4.77 3.22 8.22
N THR A 19 3.62 3.05 7.57
CA THR A 19 2.62 2.03 7.89
C THR A 19 3.32 0.67 7.96
N SER A 20 3.19 -0.05 9.08
CA SER A 20 3.93 -1.30 9.24
C SER A 20 3.35 -2.36 8.32
N THR A 21 4.19 -3.07 7.55
CA THR A 21 3.75 -4.21 6.72
C THR A 21 3.12 -5.35 7.52
N GLU A 22 3.33 -5.40 8.84
CA GLU A 22 2.74 -6.39 9.74
C GLU A 22 1.20 -6.37 9.73
N GLU A 23 0.58 -5.24 9.38
CA GLU A 23 -0.89 -5.17 9.28
C GLU A 23 -1.46 -6.02 8.14
N PHE A 24 -0.65 -6.43 7.16
CA PHE A 24 -1.09 -7.28 6.04
C PHE A 24 -0.93 -8.78 6.36
N LYS A 25 -0.18 -9.12 7.41
CA LYS A 25 0.17 -10.50 7.76
C LYS A 25 -1.04 -11.37 8.08
N PHE A 26 -2.13 -10.75 8.55
CA PHE A 26 -3.35 -11.49 8.86
C PHE A 26 -3.92 -12.16 7.60
N LEU A 27 -3.76 -11.57 6.40
CA LEU A 27 -4.25 -12.14 5.14
C LEU A 27 -3.63 -13.51 4.81
N GLY A 28 -2.42 -13.75 5.31
CA GLY A 28 -1.67 -14.97 5.15
C GLY A 28 -0.22 -14.72 4.75
N VAL A 29 0.55 -15.81 4.71
CA VAL A 29 1.98 -15.75 4.39
C VAL A 29 2.34 -16.87 3.43
N THR A 30 2.77 -16.48 2.24
CA THR A 30 3.33 -17.31 1.18
C THR A 30 4.32 -16.46 0.39
N THR A 31 5.35 -17.09 -0.15
CA THR A 31 6.33 -16.40 -1.01
C THR A 31 5.66 -15.77 -2.22
N PHE A 32 5.96 -14.50 -2.44
CA PHE A 32 5.50 -13.76 -3.61
C PHE A 32 6.19 -14.27 -4.88
N SER A 33 5.41 -14.34 -5.96
CA SER A 33 5.89 -14.49 -7.32
C SER A 33 4.98 -13.70 -8.24
N SER A 34 5.55 -12.85 -9.09
CA SER A 34 4.77 -12.07 -10.06
C SER A 34 3.91 -12.98 -10.94
N LYS A 35 4.44 -14.14 -11.34
CA LYS A 35 3.67 -15.13 -12.11
C LYS A 35 2.50 -15.68 -11.30
N SER A 36 2.75 -16.16 -10.08
CA SER A 36 1.71 -16.74 -9.22
C SER A 36 0.63 -15.72 -8.85
N TRP A 37 1.02 -14.45 -8.68
CA TRP A 37 0.09 -13.35 -8.44
C TRP A 37 -0.82 -13.08 -9.63
N LYS A 38 -0.23 -12.91 -10.82
CA LYS A 38 -0.96 -12.59 -12.05
C LYS A 38 -1.89 -13.72 -12.48
N ASP A 39 -1.45 -14.97 -12.34
CA ASP A 39 -2.26 -16.16 -12.68
C ASP A 39 -3.23 -16.55 -11.55
N GLY A 40 -3.00 -16.06 -10.34
CA GLY A 40 -3.76 -16.40 -9.14
C GLY A 40 -5.06 -15.62 -9.00
N GLY A 41 -6.02 -16.23 -8.31
CA GLY A 41 -7.23 -15.53 -7.85
C GLY A 41 -7.00 -14.77 -6.54
N GLU A 42 -8.03 -14.03 -6.12
CA GLU A 42 -8.01 -13.16 -4.93
C GLU A 42 -7.51 -13.85 -3.64
N GLU A 43 -7.85 -15.13 -3.46
CA GLU A 43 -7.43 -15.91 -2.28
C GLU A 43 -5.92 -16.18 -2.29
N LEU A 44 -5.35 -16.54 -3.43
CA LEU A 44 -3.91 -16.79 -3.55
C LEU A 44 -3.13 -15.47 -3.40
N ARG A 45 -3.64 -14.39 -4.01
CA ARG A 45 -3.06 -13.05 -3.89
C ARG A 45 -3.02 -12.57 -2.43
N ALA A 46 -4.09 -12.81 -1.66
CA ALA A 46 -4.13 -12.49 -0.23
C ALA A 46 -2.95 -13.08 0.55
N LEU A 47 -2.55 -14.31 0.22
CA LEU A 47 -1.44 -14.99 0.91
C LEU A 47 -0.06 -14.41 0.55
N MET A 48 0.07 -13.71 -0.58
CA MET A 48 1.35 -13.23 -1.11
C MET A 48 1.62 -11.74 -0.83
N ILE A 49 0.59 -10.92 -0.62
CA ILE A 49 0.76 -9.47 -0.54
C ILE A 49 1.68 -9.06 0.62
N TYR A 50 1.61 -9.76 1.74
CA TYR A 50 2.50 -9.52 2.89
C TYR A 50 3.97 -9.72 2.52
N ASP A 51 4.31 -10.81 1.82
CA ASP A 51 5.70 -11.08 1.40
C ASP A 51 6.18 -10.05 0.37
N PHE A 52 5.31 -9.66 -0.58
CA PHE A 52 5.61 -8.59 -1.53
C PHE A 52 5.94 -7.27 -0.83
N LEU A 53 5.09 -6.82 0.11
CA LEU A 53 5.30 -5.57 0.83
C LEU A 53 6.51 -5.63 1.76
N ASN A 54 6.72 -6.77 2.43
CA ASN A 54 7.85 -6.94 3.35
C ASN A 54 9.20 -6.94 2.62
N ASN A 55 9.28 -7.59 1.45
CA ASN A 55 10.51 -7.63 0.65
C ASN A 55 10.82 -6.30 -0.07
N ASN A 56 9.82 -5.42 -0.20
CA ASN A 56 9.97 -4.09 -0.80
C ASN A 56 9.81 -2.96 0.23
N HIS A 57 9.99 -3.25 1.53
CA HIS A 57 9.95 -2.23 2.57
C HIS A 57 11.29 -1.47 2.65
N PRO A 58 11.29 -0.13 2.80
CA PRO A 58 10.11 0.74 2.83
C PRO A 58 9.50 0.90 1.43
N TYR A 59 8.19 0.75 1.32
CA TYR A 59 7.50 0.74 0.03
C TYR A 59 7.46 2.11 -0.65
N ASN A 60 7.92 3.17 0.03
CA ASN A 60 8.11 4.49 -0.57
C ASN A 60 9.28 4.60 -1.56
N THR A 61 10.03 3.53 -1.77
CA THR A 61 11.00 3.43 -2.86
C THR A 61 10.43 2.72 -4.09
N MET A 62 9.21 2.18 -4.03
CA MET A 62 8.53 1.60 -5.19
C MET A 62 7.85 2.70 -5.99
N THR A 63 7.90 2.60 -7.32
CA THR A 63 7.07 3.41 -8.21
C THR A 63 5.76 2.72 -8.52
N ALA A 64 4.76 3.49 -8.95
CA ALA A 64 3.52 2.95 -9.50
C ALA A 64 3.78 1.96 -10.66
N GLU A 65 4.72 2.26 -11.55
CA GLU A 65 5.18 1.37 -12.63
C GLU A 65 5.74 0.05 -12.08
N PHE A 66 6.59 0.09 -11.05
CA PHE A 66 7.12 -1.12 -10.43
C PHE A 66 6.01 -2.01 -9.86
N VAL A 67 4.99 -1.41 -9.25
CA VAL A 67 3.83 -2.14 -8.73
C VAL A 67 3.09 -2.83 -9.87
N GLU A 68 2.76 -2.13 -10.95
CA GLU A 68 2.05 -2.73 -12.10
C GLU A 68 2.88 -3.80 -12.82
N ASP A 69 4.19 -3.58 -12.97
CA ASP A 69 5.10 -4.55 -13.58
C ASP A 69 5.14 -5.86 -12.80
N ASN A 70 5.02 -5.81 -11.47
CA ASN A 70 5.06 -6.98 -10.61
C ASN A 70 3.68 -7.61 -10.38
N LEU A 71 2.65 -6.80 -10.16
CA LEU A 71 1.32 -7.25 -9.75
C LEU A 71 0.30 -7.28 -10.91
N GLY A 72 0.66 -6.74 -12.07
CA GLY A 72 -0.24 -6.60 -13.22
C GLY A 72 -1.08 -5.34 -13.15
N ASN A 73 -1.98 -5.17 -14.12
CA ASN A 73 -2.84 -3.99 -14.22
C ASN A 73 -3.74 -3.84 -12.97
N SER A 74 -3.94 -2.59 -12.54
CA SER A 74 -4.92 -2.25 -11.50
C SER A 74 -6.33 -2.77 -11.84
N GLU A 75 -7.03 -3.27 -10.82
CA GLU A 75 -8.40 -3.79 -10.93
C GLU A 75 -9.47 -2.75 -10.60
N VAL A 76 -9.07 -1.62 -10.01
CA VAL A 76 -9.98 -0.51 -9.71
C VAL A 76 -9.40 0.78 -10.27
N TYR A 77 -10.18 1.44 -11.13
CA TYR A 77 -9.94 2.80 -11.58
C TYR A 77 -10.85 3.71 -10.76
N THR A 78 -10.31 4.39 -9.75
CA THR A 78 -11.06 5.43 -9.04
C THR A 78 -11.10 6.72 -9.87
N VAL A 79 -12.05 7.62 -9.58
CA VAL A 79 -12.20 8.95 -10.21
C VAL A 79 -10.93 9.83 -10.06
N SER A 80 -10.06 9.47 -9.12
CA SER A 80 -8.65 9.87 -9.11
C SER A 80 -7.88 8.78 -9.84
N ASP A 81 -7.51 9.00 -11.09
CA ASP A 81 -7.02 8.02 -12.10
C ASP A 81 -5.70 7.27 -11.75
N HIS A 82 -5.27 7.26 -10.49
CA HIS A 82 -3.90 6.91 -10.11
C HIS A 82 -3.78 6.02 -8.88
N ILE A 83 -4.90 5.56 -8.30
CA ILE A 83 -4.83 4.54 -7.25
C ILE A 83 -4.70 3.18 -7.94
N ILE A 84 -3.56 2.52 -7.73
CA ILE A 84 -3.35 1.15 -8.19
C ILE A 84 -3.91 0.23 -7.12
N ALA A 85 -4.88 -0.60 -7.46
CA ALA A 85 -5.58 -1.39 -6.47
C ALA A 85 -5.91 -2.80 -6.94
N TYR A 86 -5.80 -3.76 -6.02
CA TYR A 86 -6.00 -5.18 -6.28
C TYR A 86 -6.96 -5.79 -5.28
N ALA A 87 -7.91 -6.58 -5.77
CA ALA A 87 -8.80 -7.34 -4.92
C ALA A 87 -8.09 -8.57 -4.35
N VAL A 88 -8.25 -8.79 -3.05
CA VAL A 88 -7.80 -9.99 -2.35
C VAL A 88 -8.91 -10.50 -1.44
N LYS A 89 -8.91 -11.80 -1.16
CA LYS A 89 -9.97 -12.44 -0.39
C LYS A 89 -9.38 -13.31 0.70
N GLN A 90 -9.89 -13.14 1.92
CA GLN A 90 -9.54 -13.98 3.05
C GLN A 90 -10.81 -14.55 3.70
N GLY A 91 -11.01 -15.86 3.57
CA GLY A 91 -12.21 -16.52 4.06
C GLY A 91 -13.47 -16.00 3.37
N ARG A 92 -14.32 -15.28 4.10
CA ARG A 92 -15.55 -14.66 3.56
C ARG A 92 -15.39 -13.17 3.26
N ASP A 93 -14.29 -12.58 3.67
CA ASP A 93 -14.05 -11.15 3.55
C ASP A 93 -13.23 -10.84 2.31
N ARG A 94 -13.56 -9.74 1.64
CA ARG A 94 -12.81 -9.19 0.51
C ARG A 94 -12.21 -7.85 0.89
N TYR A 95 -11.01 -7.63 0.40
CA TYR A 95 -10.22 -6.45 0.68
C TYR A 95 -9.67 -5.88 -0.61
N LEU A 96 -9.54 -4.56 -0.65
CA LEU A 96 -8.87 -3.84 -1.71
C LEU A 96 -7.53 -3.37 -1.15
N ILE A 97 -6.43 -3.79 -1.78
CA ILE A 97 -5.09 -3.32 -1.46
C ILE A 97 -4.79 -2.17 -2.41
N SER A 98 -4.68 -0.96 -1.88
CA SER A 98 -4.50 0.26 -2.64
C SER A 98 -3.09 0.81 -2.45
N PHE A 99 -2.34 0.97 -3.54
CA PHE A 99 -1.06 1.65 -3.59
C PHE A 99 -1.31 3.10 -4.01
N ILE A 100 -1.03 4.04 -3.11
CA ILE A 100 -1.30 5.46 -3.29
C ILE A 100 0.00 6.14 -3.73
N PRO A 101 0.17 6.56 -4.99
CA PRO A 101 1.35 7.30 -5.40
C PRO A 101 1.33 8.75 -4.88
N GLU A 102 2.50 9.36 -4.73
CA GLU A 102 2.64 10.78 -4.35
C GLU A 102 1.97 11.71 -5.38
N THR A 103 1.99 11.33 -6.67
CA THR A 103 1.38 12.07 -7.78
C THR A 103 0.74 11.14 -8.80
N ALA A 104 0.01 11.74 -9.72
CA ALA A 104 -0.72 11.12 -10.83
C ALA A 104 0.14 10.42 -11.93
N HIS A 105 1.42 10.13 -11.67
CA HIS A 105 2.34 9.61 -12.69
C HIS A 105 2.81 8.20 -12.34
N LEU A 106 2.93 7.32 -13.33
CA LEU A 106 3.45 5.95 -13.13
C LEU A 106 4.89 5.94 -12.57
N THR A 107 5.66 6.99 -12.86
CA THR A 107 7.01 7.17 -12.32
C THR A 107 7.00 7.69 -10.88
N SER A 108 5.83 7.99 -10.30
CA SER A 108 5.70 8.48 -8.94
C SER A 108 5.96 7.37 -7.95
N GLU A 109 6.67 7.70 -6.88
CA GLU A 109 6.86 6.83 -5.72
C GLU A 109 5.53 6.60 -4.99
N ILE A 110 5.39 5.42 -4.38
CA ILE A 110 4.25 5.07 -3.53
C ILE A 110 4.37 5.81 -2.20
N LYS A 111 3.41 6.67 -1.90
CA LYS A 111 3.30 7.37 -0.62
C LYS A 111 2.85 6.43 0.50
N ASP A 112 1.86 5.59 0.21
CA ASP A 112 1.19 4.75 1.20
C ASP A 112 0.58 3.50 0.56
N VAL A 113 0.36 2.47 1.39
CA VAL A 113 -0.37 1.26 1.01
C VAL A 113 -1.49 1.05 2.02
N VAL A 114 -2.72 1.03 1.54
CA VAL A 114 -3.92 0.92 2.39
C VAL A 114 -4.64 -0.38 2.09
N ILE A 115 -5.16 -1.02 3.13
CA ILE A 115 -6.05 -2.17 3.03
C ILE A 115 -7.45 -1.80 3.51
N ASP A 116 -8.41 -1.82 2.60
CA ASP A 116 -9.80 -1.54 2.90
C ASP A 116 -10.67 -2.78 2.70
N LYS A 117 -11.47 -3.13 3.71
CA LYS A 117 -12.52 -4.14 3.53
C LYS A 117 -13.61 -3.56 2.65
N TYR A 118 -13.83 -4.12 1.46
CA TYR A 118 -14.87 -3.63 0.56
C TYR A 118 -16.03 -4.63 0.45
N PRO A 119 -17.29 -4.17 0.53
CA PRO A 119 -18.43 -5.07 0.56
C PRO A 119 -18.57 -5.81 -0.77
N THR A 120 -18.77 -7.12 -0.68
CA THR A 120 -19.35 -7.91 -1.76
C THR A 120 -20.75 -7.39 -2.04
N LEU A 121 -20.99 -6.91 -3.26
CA LEU A 121 -22.34 -6.70 -3.79
C LEU A 121 -23.16 -8.01 -3.73
#